data_AF-A0A2D3LJI8-F1
#
_entry.id   AF-A0A2D3LJI8-F1
#
_cell.length_a   1.000
_cell.length_b   1.000
_cell.length_c   1.000
_cell.angle_alpha   90.00
_cell.angle_beta   90.00
_cell.angle_gamma   90.00
#
_symmetry.space_group_name_H-M   'P 1'
#
loop_
_entity.id
_entity.type
_entity.pdbx_description
1 polymer ?
#
loop_
_entity_poly.entity_id
_entity_poly.type
_entity_poly.pdbx_seq_one_letter_code
_entity_poly.pdbx_strand_id
1 'polypeptide(L)'
;MNVNHHQTKRDRSYFEWDGNMQIIRKGKGDIAMTESELVDFFSVTWKKLNYRLQQLLKVPSLRPNERNAGEVEVFVNGHLRGYALLYPLTIIIALSYQLDSMEAHLFRKYICRELQRPEPVMEQIYLHGNGSIN
;
A
#
# COMPACT_ATOMS: atom_id res chain seq x y z
N MET A 1 18.14 -1.36 17.85
CA MET A 1 16.93 -1.98 18.44
C MET A 1 16.31 -2.85 17.38
N ASN A 2 16.02 -4.13 17.67
CA ASN A 2 15.45 -5.05 16.69
C ASN A 2 13.93 -5.11 16.93
N VAL A 3 13.15 -4.44 16.08
CA VAL A 3 11.69 -4.43 16.16
C VAL A 3 11.18 -5.60 15.35
N ASN A 4 10.67 -6.62 16.03
CA ASN A 4 10.19 -7.85 15.38
C ASN A 4 8.74 -7.63 14.91
N HIS A 5 8.54 -7.41 13.62
CA HIS A 5 7.22 -7.31 12.97
C HIS A 5 6.65 -8.68 12.53
N HIS A 6 7.11 -9.77 13.15
CA HIS A 6 6.99 -11.11 12.56
C HIS A 6 5.57 -11.68 12.46
N GLN A 7 4.58 -11.15 13.18
CA GLN A 7 3.23 -11.70 13.17
C GLN A 7 2.22 -10.97 12.29
N THR A 8 2.52 -9.78 11.79
CA THR A 8 1.46 -8.87 11.31
C THR A 8 1.44 -8.57 9.81
N LYS A 9 2.31 -9.22 9.03
CA LYS A 9 2.34 -9.10 7.56
C LYS A 9 1.50 -10.16 6.84
N ARG A 10 0.88 -11.12 7.54
CA ARG A 10 0.15 -12.23 6.90
C ARG A 10 -1.19 -11.82 6.31
N ASP A 11 -1.87 -10.85 6.91
CA ASP A 11 -3.26 -10.51 6.56
C ASP A 11 -3.40 -9.24 5.70
N ARG A 12 -2.30 -8.52 5.46
CA ARG A 12 -2.28 -7.30 4.62
C ARG A 12 -1.24 -7.38 3.51
N SER A 13 -1.49 -6.66 2.43
CA SER A 13 -0.48 -6.36 1.42
C SER A 13 0.26 -5.06 1.74
N TYR A 14 1.48 -4.94 1.23
CA TYR A 14 2.28 -3.72 1.30
C TYR A 14 3.20 -3.60 0.09
N PHE A 15 3.69 -2.39 -0.18
CA PHE A 15 4.66 -2.15 -1.26
C PHE A 15 6.09 -2.19 -0.74
N GLU A 16 6.98 -2.69 -1.58
CA GLU A 16 8.42 -2.76 -1.34
C GLU A 16 9.16 -2.48 -2.65
N TRP A 17 10.36 -1.91 -2.57
CA TRP A 17 11.23 -1.75 -3.72
C TRP A 17 12.07 -3.01 -3.94
N ASP A 18 12.13 -3.47 -5.18
CA ASP A 18 13.11 -4.46 -5.60
C ASP A 18 14.50 -3.82 -5.81
N GLY A 19 15.52 -4.65 -6.00
CA GLY A 19 16.89 -4.16 -6.25
C GLY A 19 17.08 -3.34 -7.53
N ASN A 20 16.07 -3.31 -8.41
CA ASN A 20 16.05 -2.55 -9.66
C ASN A 20 15.10 -1.33 -9.59
N MET A 21 14.70 -0.89 -8.39
CA MET A 21 13.73 0.20 -8.18
C MET A 21 12.37 -0.06 -8.86
N GLN A 22 11.94 -1.32 -8.91
CA GLN A 22 10.58 -1.72 -9.27
C GLN A 22 9.75 -1.90 -8.00
N ILE A 23 8.48 -1.55 -8.08
CA ILE A 23 7.53 -1.71 -6.97
C ILE A 23 6.98 -3.13 -7.00
N ILE A 24 7.15 -3.84 -5.89
CA ILE A 24 6.58 -5.17 -5.66
C ILE A 24 5.49 -5.05 -4.61
N ARG A 25 4.32 -5.65 -4.90
CA ARG A 25 3.29 -5.92 -3.88
C ARG A 25 3.62 -7.22 -3.16
N LYS A 26 3.80 -7.16 -1.84
CA LYS A 26 3.92 -8.32 -0.95
C LYS A 26 2.59 -8.57 -0.24
N GLY A 27 2.36 -9.79 0.26
CA GLY A 27 1.14 -10.18 0.98
C GLY A 27 -0.07 -10.46 0.05
N LYS A 28 -1.17 -10.94 0.63
CA LYS A 28 -2.39 -11.35 -0.10
C LYS A 28 -3.64 -10.52 0.24
N GLY A 29 -3.56 -9.62 1.22
CA GLY A 29 -4.69 -8.80 1.66
C GLY A 29 -4.77 -7.43 0.99
N ASP A 30 -5.56 -6.54 1.55
CA ASP A 30 -5.61 -5.14 1.10
C ASP A 30 -4.28 -4.43 1.37
N ILE A 31 -3.94 -3.47 0.50
CA ILE A 31 -2.71 -2.70 0.66
C ILE A 31 -2.89 -1.74 1.84
N ALA A 32 -2.08 -1.93 2.86
CA ALA A 32 -1.95 -0.99 3.96
C ALA A 32 -0.51 -0.94 4.45
N MET A 33 -0.01 0.25 4.84
CA MET A 33 1.38 0.46 5.28
C MET A 33 1.43 1.21 6.62
N THR A 34 2.39 0.89 7.48
CA THR A 34 2.66 1.64 8.72
C THR A 34 3.45 2.91 8.41
N GLU A 35 3.52 3.83 9.37
CA GLU A 35 4.32 5.06 9.21
C GLU A 35 5.81 4.76 8.95
N SER A 36 6.37 3.71 9.57
CA SER A 36 7.76 3.29 9.32
C SER A 36 7.95 2.75 7.90
N GLU A 37 7.03 1.89 7.44
CA GLU A 37 7.06 1.37 6.08
C GLU A 37 6.90 2.48 5.04
N LEU A 38 6.10 3.52 5.34
CA LEU A 38 5.96 4.70 4.47
C LEU A 38 7.21 5.58 4.44
N VAL A 39 7.88 5.77 5.58
CA VAL A 39 9.17 6.46 5.66
C VAL A 39 10.19 5.77 4.77
N ASP A 40 10.31 4.45 4.91
CA ASP A 40 11.26 3.63 4.16
C ASP A 40 10.90 3.60 2.67
N PHE A 41 9.61 3.43 2.35
CA PHE A 41 9.15 3.34 0.96
C PHE A 41 9.30 4.65 0.19
N PHE A 42 9.04 5.80 0.80
CA PHE A 42 9.19 7.09 0.12
C PHE A 42 10.57 7.72 0.28
N SER A 43 11.48 7.07 1.01
CA SER A 43 12.81 7.59 1.39
C SER A 43 12.75 9.02 1.96
N VAL A 44 11.79 9.28 2.84
CA VAL A 44 11.61 10.61 3.46
C VAL A 44 11.84 10.56 4.96
N THR A 45 12.22 11.69 5.56
CA THR A 45 12.31 11.75 7.01
C THR A 45 10.94 11.59 7.65
N TRP A 46 10.91 10.97 8.83
CA TRP A 46 9.71 10.87 9.68
C TRP A 46 8.99 12.21 9.82
N LYS A 47 9.75 13.28 10.08
CA LYS A 47 9.21 14.64 10.25
C LYS A 47 8.45 15.11 9.00
N LYS A 48 9.00 14.87 7.80
CA LYS A 48 8.36 15.24 6.53
C LYS A 48 7.10 14.41 6.29
N LEU A 49 7.16 13.09 6.51
CA LEU A 49 6.00 12.20 6.38
C LEU A 49 4.88 12.62 7.34
N ASN A 50 5.17 12.70 8.64
CA ASN A 50 4.18 13.00 9.67
C ASN A 50 3.50 14.34 9.42
N TYR A 51 4.25 15.39 9.03
CA TYR A 51 3.64 16.68 8.71
C TYR A 51 2.59 16.57 7.59
N ARG A 52 2.92 15.89 6.47
CA ARG A 52 2.00 15.69 5.34
C ARG A 52 0.81 14.82 5.71
N LEU A 53 1.07 13.72 6.41
CA LEU A 53 0.05 12.80 6.87
C LEU A 53 -0.97 13.49 7.78
N GLN A 54 -0.52 14.29 8.74
CA GLN A 54 -1.41 15.06 9.62
C GLN A 54 -2.20 16.13 8.85
N GLN A 55 -1.62 16.76 7.83
CA GLN A 55 -2.37 17.67 6.96
C GLN A 55 -3.49 16.92 6.24
N LEU A 56 -3.18 15.76 5.69
CA LEU A 56 -4.12 14.94 4.94
C LEU A 56 -5.26 14.39 5.80
N LEU A 57 -4.95 13.89 7.00
CA LEU A 57 -5.95 13.36 7.94
C LEU A 57 -6.88 14.43 8.53
N LYS A 58 -6.47 15.70 8.48
CA LYS A 58 -7.30 16.84 8.90
C LYS A 58 -8.25 17.33 7.81
N VAL A 59 -8.09 16.88 6.56
CA VAL A 59 -8.98 17.30 5.46
C VAL A 59 -10.37 16.66 5.64
N PRO A 60 -11.46 17.44 5.71
CA PRO A 60 -12.80 16.93 5.97
C PRO A 60 -13.36 16.04 4.84
N SER A 61 -12.74 16.06 3.65
CA SER A 61 -13.19 15.30 2.48
C SER A 61 -12.96 13.79 2.56
N LEU A 62 -12.05 13.32 3.42
CA LEU A 62 -11.84 11.89 3.63
C LEU A 62 -12.84 11.37 4.67
N ARG A 63 -13.66 10.38 4.32
CA ARG A 63 -14.55 9.73 5.29
C ARG A 63 -13.72 8.99 6.34
N PRO A 64 -14.20 8.83 7.60
CA PRO A 64 -13.43 8.18 8.66
C PRO A 64 -12.92 6.77 8.29
N ASN A 65 -13.71 6.01 7.53
CA ASN A 65 -13.36 4.67 7.04
C ASN A 65 -12.30 4.67 5.90
N GLU A 66 -12.04 5.81 5.26
CA GLU A 66 -11.01 5.95 4.22
C GLU A 66 -9.64 6.33 4.81
N ARG A 67 -9.61 6.76 6.08
CA ARG A 67 -8.41 7.27 6.76
C ARG A 67 -7.58 6.20 7.43
N ASN A 68 -8.17 5.04 7.71
CA ASN A 68 -7.55 4.00 8.51
C ASN A 68 -7.95 2.61 8.02
N ALA A 69 -6.97 1.74 7.81
CA ALA A 69 -7.13 0.34 7.46
C ALA A 69 -7.07 -0.60 8.69
N GLY A 70 -7.09 -0.02 9.89
CA GLY A 70 -6.96 -0.72 11.17
C GLY A 70 -5.63 -0.46 11.85
N GLU A 71 -5.32 -1.29 12.83
CA GLU A 71 -4.13 -1.15 13.65
C GLU A 71 -3.36 -2.48 13.71
N VAL A 72 -2.07 -2.38 13.94
CA VAL A 72 -1.16 -3.51 13.97
C VAL A 72 -0.38 -3.54 15.26
N GLU A 73 -0.37 -4.69 15.94
CA GLU A 73 0.38 -4.86 17.18
C GLU A 73 1.89 -4.69 16.95
N VAL A 74 2.51 -3.90 17.82
CA VAL A 74 3.95 -3.64 17.81
C VAL A 74 4.57 -4.35 19.00
N PHE A 75 5.43 -5.32 18.71
CA PHE A 75 6.20 -6.04 19.72
C PHE A 75 7.64 -5.55 19.75
N VAL A 76 8.17 -5.29 20.95
CA VAL A 76 9.59 -5.01 21.17
C VAL A 76 10.09 -6.00 22.20
N ASN A 77 11.14 -6.75 21.86
CA ASN A 77 11.70 -7.80 22.71
C ASN A 77 10.64 -8.84 23.16
N GLY A 78 9.67 -9.16 22.30
CA GLY A 78 8.61 -10.13 22.60
C GLY A 78 7.45 -9.60 23.45
N HIS A 79 7.49 -8.34 23.89
CA HIS A 79 6.40 -7.71 24.65
C HIS A 79 5.58 -6.76 23.78
N LEU A 80 4.25 -6.81 23.93
CA LEU A 80 3.33 -5.87 23.32
C LEU A 80 3.64 -4.46 23.84
N ARG A 81 4.04 -3.57 22.94
CA ARG A 81 4.43 -2.17 23.23
C ARG A 81 3.38 -1.16 22.81
N GLY A 82 2.43 -1.57 21.99
CA GLY A 82 1.35 -0.73 21.50
C GLY A 82 0.86 -1.18 20.14
N TYR A 83 0.17 -0.27 19.47
CA TYR A 83 -0.41 -0.47 18.15
C TYR A 83 0.11 0.60 17.20
N ALA A 84 0.38 0.23 15.95
CA ALA A 84 0.71 1.14 14.86
C ALA A 84 -0.48 1.23 13.90
N LEU A 85 -0.75 2.44 13.41
CA LEU A 85 -1.82 2.66 12.45
C LEU A 85 -1.44 2.10 11.07
N LEU A 86 -2.44 1.56 10.38
CA LEU A 86 -2.34 1.10 9.01
C LEU A 86 -3.00 2.09 8.06
N TYR A 87 -2.22 2.62 7.12
CA TYR A 87 -2.70 3.56 6.14
C TYR A 87 -3.07 2.84 4.84
N PRO A 88 -4.35 2.91 4.39
CA PRO A 88 -4.81 2.23 3.18
C PRO A 88 -4.19 2.84 1.93
N LEU A 89 -4.25 2.10 0.81
CA LEU A 89 -3.78 2.54 -0.51
C LEU A 89 -4.15 3.98 -0.87
N THR A 90 -5.37 4.42 -0.56
CA THR A 90 -5.84 5.80 -0.80
C THR A 90 -4.93 6.85 -0.15
N ILE A 91 -4.53 6.62 1.11
CA ILE A 91 -3.62 7.50 1.83
C ILE A 91 -2.22 7.44 1.24
N ILE A 92 -1.75 6.25 0.85
CA ILE A 92 -0.42 6.06 0.23
C ILE A 92 -0.34 6.82 -1.09
N ILE A 93 -1.37 6.72 -1.94
CA ILE A 93 -1.49 7.49 -3.19
C ILE A 93 -1.49 8.97 -2.90
N ALA A 94 -2.35 9.45 -2.01
CA ALA A 94 -2.45 10.87 -1.73
C ALA A 94 -1.16 11.45 -1.10
N LEU A 95 -0.49 10.71 -0.22
CA LEU A 95 0.84 11.05 0.29
C LEU A 95 1.87 11.19 -0.83
N SER A 96 1.84 10.31 -1.83
CA SER A 96 2.77 10.39 -2.95
C SER A 96 2.67 11.73 -3.71
N TYR A 97 1.51 12.40 -3.74
CA TYR A 97 1.37 13.73 -4.35
C TYR A 97 1.80 14.88 -3.42
N GLN A 98 1.85 14.65 -2.11
CA GLN A 98 2.28 15.64 -1.12
C GLN A 98 3.78 15.55 -0.79
N LEU A 99 4.40 14.42 -1.11
CA LEU A 99 5.82 14.16 -0.92
C LEU A 99 6.59 14.47 -2.20
N ASP A 100 7.61 15.29 -2.02
CA ASP A 100 8.60 15.60 -3.05
C ASP A 100 9.83 14.70 -2.83
N SER A 101 9.76 13.46 -3.32
CA SER A 101 10.85 12.48 -3.36
C SER A 101 10.84 11.71 -4.69
N MET A 102 11.99 11.11 -5.06
CA MET A 102 12.12 10.33 -6.28
C MET A 102 11.20 9.09 -6.24
N GLU A 103 11.15 8.43 -5.09
CA GLU A 103 10.33 7.27 -4.81
C GLU A 103 8.84 7.60 -4.94
N ALA A 104 8.41 8.78 -4.46
CA ALA A 104 7.05 9.25 -4.66
C ALA A 104 6.75 9.47 -6.15
N HIS A 105 7.70 10.01 -6.92
CA HIS A 105 7.54 10.17 -8.37
C HIS A 105 7.42 8.83 -9.10
N LEU A 106 8.30 7.87 -8.79
CA LEU A 106 8.28 6.53 -9.37
C LEU A 106 7.00 5.77 -9.00
N PHE A 107 6.52 5.92 -7.76
CA PHE A 107 5.25 5.35 -7.33
C PHE A 107 4.07 5.92 -8.11
N ARG A 108 3.99 7.23 -8.33
CA ARG A 108 2.94 7.83 -9.17
C ARG A 108 2.97 7.25 -10.59
N LYS A 109 4.16 7.09 -11.18
CA LYS A 109 4.33 6.47 -12.50
C LYS A 109 3.86 5.01 -12.52
N TYR A 110 4.17 4.25 -11.47
CA TYR A 110 3.70 2.88 -11.29
C TYR A 110 2.17 2.83 -11.22
N ILE A 111 1.53 3.63 -10.38
CA ILE A 111 0.07 3.67 -10.25
C ILE A 111 -0.59 4.03 -11.58
N CYS A 112 -0.12 5.06 -12.28
CA CYS A 112 -0.64 5.40 -13.61
C CYS A 112 -0.50 4.24 -14.60
N ARG A 113 0.63 3.52 -14.59
CA ARG A 113 0.83 2.34 -15.43
C ARG A 113 -0.15 1.22 -15.07
N GLU A 114 -0.35 0.93 -13.79
CA GLU A 114 -1.30 -0.10 -13.35
C GLU A 114 -2.74 0.27 -13.72
N LEU A 115 -3.13 1.55 -13.61
CA LEU A 115 -4.45 2.03 -14.03
C LEU A 115 -4.66 2.03 -15.55
N GLN A 116 -3.58 2.22 -16.32
CA GLN A 116 -3.60 2.19 -17.78
C GLN A 116 -3.47 0.78 -18.37
N ARG A 117 -3.23 -0.25 -17.54
CA ARG A 117 -3.27 -1.62 -18.02
C ARG A 117 -4.70 -1.88 -18.52
N PRO A 118 -4.89 -2.29 -19.79
CA PRO A 118 -6.17 -2.92 -20.14
C PRO A 118 -6.37 -4.05 -19.13
N GLU A 119 -7.58 -4.17 -18.57
CA GLU A 119 -7.91 -5.23 -17.61
C GLU A 119 -7.26 -6.55 -18.05
N PRO A 120 -6.80 -7.41 -17.12
CA PRO A 120 -6.41 -8.75 -17.53
C PRO A 120 -7.60 -9.30 -18.31
N VAL A 121 -7.36 -9.64 -19.57
CA VAL A 121 -8.34 -10.28 -20.45
C VAL A 121 -8.79 -11.51 -19.68
N MET A 122 -9.90 -11.38 -18.93
CA MET A 122 -10.63 -12.50 -18.34
C MET A 122 -10.74 -13.49 -19.48
N GLU A 123 -10.19 -14.69 -19.28
CA GLU A 123 -10.18 -15.76 -20.27
C GLU A 123 -11.53 -15.78 -20.96
N GLN A 124 -11.56 -15.40 -22.24
CA GLN A 124 -12.74 -15.60 -23.05
C GLN A 124 -12.93 -17.11 -23.09
N ILE A 125 -13.91 -17.60 -22.30
CA ILE A 125 -14.35 -18.98 -22.39
C ILE A 125 -14.92 -19.15 -23.80
N TYR A 126 -14.11 -19.66 -24.71
CA TYR A 126 -14.55 -20.09 -26.03
C TYR A 126 -15.39 -21.35 -25.83
N LEU A 127 -16.71 -21.18 -25.70
CA LEU A 127 -17.65 -22.27 -25.88
C LEU A 127 -17.76 -22.54 -27.38
N HIS A 128 -16.92 -23.45 -27.88
CA HIS A 128 -17.10 -24.01 -29.21
C HIS A 128 -18.35 -24.91 -29.17
N GLY A 129 -19.50 -24.34 -29.52
CA GLY A 129 -20.72 -25.08 -29.74
C GLY A 129 -20.61 -25.93 -31.00
N ASN A 130 -20.13 -27.15 -30.88
CA ASN A 130 -20.30 -28.17 -31.93
C ASN A 130 -21.75 -28.65 -31.89
N GLY A 131 -22.64 -27.89 -32.53
CA GLY A 131 -24.03 -28.25 -32.77
C GLY A 131 -24.23 -28.61 -34.24
N SER A 132 -23.79 -29.80 -34.65
CA SER A 132 -24.38 -30.48 -35.80
C SER A 132 -25.06 -31.73 -35.29
N ILE A 133 -26.38 -31.66 -35.16
CA ILE A 133 -27.24 -32.84 -35.14
C ILE A 133 -28.49 -32.48 -35.94
N ASN A 134 -28.73 -33.32 -36.96
CA ASN A 134 -29.80 -33.36 -37.96
C ASN A 134 -29.48 -32.68 -39.31
#